data_AF-V7IFA4-F1
#
_entry.id   AF-V7IFA4-F1
#
_cell.length_a   1.000
_cell.length_b   1.000
_cell.length_c   1.000
_cell.angle_alpha   90.00
_cell.angle_beta   90.00
_cell.angle_gamma   90.00
#
_symmetry.space_group_name_H-M   'P 1'
#
loop_
_entity.id
_entity.type
_entity.pdbx_description
1 polymer ?
#
loop_
_entity_poly.entity_id
_entity_poly.type
_entity_poly.pdbx_seq_one_letter_code
_entity_poly.pdbx_strand_id
1 'polypeptide(L)'
;MATRSKSSKSWLNEHVNDPYVHQAQKDGYRARAAYKLLEINEKDKLIKNGTVLADLGSAPGSWSQVAVKLAGAQGRVFALDILPMEPIAGVSFIQGDFRENEVLEELENLLEGRALDLVICDMAPNMSGNAVTDQARSYVLCELALDFAAEHLKTGGNMLVKVFQGAGFQEYMQAMRGVFAQVQVRKPKASRSRSSEVYLLGRNKR
;
A
#
# COMPACT_ATOMS: atom_id res chain seq x y z
N MET A 1 16.41 23.97 21.86
CA MET A 1 15.41 24.27 20.80
C MET A 1 15.85 23.59 19.52
N ALA A 2 15.12 22.59 19.03
CA ALA A 2 15.49 21.87 17.81
C ALA A 2 15.38 22.81 16.59
N THR A 3 16.50 23.03 15.90
CA THR A 3 16.57 23.82 14.67
C THR A 3 15.83 23.10 13.55
N ARG A 4 14.61 23.55 13.23
CA ARG A 4 13.85 23.09 12.06
C ARG A 4 14.66 23.29 10.79
N SER A 5 15.00 22.20 10.09
CA SER A 5 15.79 22.23 8.87
C SER A 5 15.04 22.92 7.71
N LYS A 6 15.76 23.50 6.75
CA LYS A 6 15.15 24.12 5.55
C LYS A 6 14.26 23.14 4.76
N SER A 7 14.57 21.84 4.77
CA SER A 7 13.76 20.80 4.13
C SER A 7 12.39 20.64 4.78
N SER A 8 12.28 20.82 6.11
CA SER A 8 11.00 20.72 6.82
C SER A 8 10.05 21.86 6.47
N LYS A 9 10.55 23.08 6.24
CA LYS A 9 9.74 24.22 5.78
C LYS A 9 9.24 24.05 4.35
N SER A 10 10.10 23.57 3.44
CA SER A 10 9.71 23.32 2.05
C SER A 10 8.68 22.20 1.92
N TRP A 11 8.87 21.09 2.66
CA TRP A 11 7.91 19.98 2.68
C TRP A 11 6.55 20.41 3.25
N LEU A 12 6.55 21.21 4.32
CA LEU A 12 5.32 21.70 4.95
C LEU A 12 4.57 22.67 4.03
N ASN A 13 5.26 23.63 3.41
CA ASN A 13 4.65 24.58 2.49
C ASN A 13 4.01 23.87 1.28
N GLU A 14 4.67 22.83 0.80
CA GLU A 14 4.13 22.05 -0.31
C GLU A 14 2.99 21.14 0.11
N HIS A 15 3.04 20.55 1.31
CA HIS A 15 1.92 19.78 1.85
C HIS A 15 0.66 20.64 1.96
N VAL A 16 0.81 21.88 2.44
CA VAL A 16 -0.30 22.84 2.55
C VAL A 16 -0.84 23.24 1.19
N ASN A 17 0.00 23.37 0.16
CA ASN A 17 -0.45 23.77 -1.18
C ASN A 17 -0.80 22.59 -2.11
N ASP A 18 -0.81 21.36 -1.58
CA ASP A 18 -1.05 20.17 -2.38
C ASP A 18 -2.55 20.04 -2.70
N PRO A 19 -2.98 20.11 -3.98
CA PRO A 19 -4.40 20.06 -4.33
C PRO A 19 -5.06 18.76 -3.85
N TYR A 20 -4.31 17.65 -3.80
CA TYR A 20 -4.83 16.37 -3.33
C TYR A 20 -4.99 16.30 -1.81
N VAL A 21 -4.27 17.13 -1.03
CA VAL A 21 -4.49 17.23 0.42
C VAL A 21 -5.82 17.93 0.69
N HIS A 22 -6.07 19.05 0.02
CA HIS A 22 -7.35 19.76 0.11
C HIS A 22 -8.51 18.90 -0.40
N GLN A 23 -8.32 18.19 -1.51
CA GLN A 23 -9.35 17.31 -2.05
C GLN A 23 -9.64 16.14 -1.10
N ALA A 24 -8.61 15.54 -0.48
CA ALA A 24 -8.81 14.47 0.50
C ALA A 24 -9.65 14.94 1.69
N GLN A 25 -9.37 16.14 2.22
CA GLN A 25 -10.16 16.73 3.29
C GLN A 25 -11.62 16.95 2.89
N LYS A 26 -11.85 17.48 1.69
CA LYS A 26 -13.21 17.71 1.15
C LYS A 26 -13.98 16.39 0.96
N ASP A 27 -13.31 15.36 0.48
CA ASP A 27 -13.92 14.05 0.17
C ASP A 27 -13.96 13.10 1.39
N GLY A 28 -13.45 13.55 2.55
CA GLY A 28 -13.41 12.77 3.79
C GLY A 28 -12.39 11.63 3.80
N TYR A 29 -11.37 11.68 2.94
CA TYR A 29 -10.24 10.76 2.97
C TYR A 29 -9.19 11.20 3.99
N ARG A 30 -8.65 10.24 4.74
CA ARG A 30 -7.65 10.47 5.80
C ARG A 30 -6.32 10.97 5.27
N ALA A 31 -6.00 10.67 4.02
CA ALA A 31 -4.79 11.15 3.36
C ALA A 31 -4.97 11.24 1.85
N ARG A 32 -4.16 12.10 1.22
CA ARG A 32 -4.08 12.23 -0.24
C ARG A 32 -3.69 10.93 -0.98
N ALA A 33 -3.11 9.96 -0.27
CA ALA A 33 -2.71 8.68 -0.85
C ALA A 33 -3.91 7.90 -1.40
N ALA A 34 -5.13 8.17 -0.91
CA ALA A 34 -6.38 7.65 -1.48
C ALA A 34 -6.49 7.86 -3.00
N TYR A 35 -6.10 9.04 -3.51
CA TYR A 35 -6.17 9.32 -4.95
C TYR A 35 -5.20 8.49 -5.78
N LYS A 36 -4.07 8.04 -5.21
CA LYS A 36 -3.15 7.14 -5.90
C LYS A 36 -3.84 5.81 -6.20
N LEU A 37 -4.51 5.23 -5.19
CA LEU A 37 -5.24 3.98 -5.35
C LEU A 37 -6.45 4.16 -6.27
N LEU A 38 -7.20 5.26 -6.15
CA LEU A 38 -8.32 5.56 -7.05
C LEU A 38 -7.89 5.65 -8.52
N GLU A 39 -6.83 6.41 -8.82
CA GLU A 39 -6.31 6.56 -10.19
C GLU A 39 -5.78 5.24 -10.76
N ILE A 40 -5.06 4.45 -9.94
CA ILE A 40 -4.59 3.13 -10.36
C ILE A 40 -5.78 2.19 -10.59
N ASN A 41 -6.76 2.17 -9.69
CA ASN A 41 -7.94 1.32 -9.84
C ASN A 41 -8.81 1.73 -11.02
N GLU A 42 -8.91 3.03 -11.34
CA GLU A 42 -9.62 3.53 -12.52
C GLU A 42 -9.05 2.90 -13.80
N LYS A 43 -7.72 2.82 -13.90
CA LYS A 43 -7.01 2.24 -15.04
C LYS A 43 -7.04 0.72 -15.07
N ASP A 44 -6.73 0.08 -13.95
CA ASP A 44 -6.40 -1.34 -13.89
C ASP A 44 -7.53 -2.24 -13.39
N LYS A 45 -8.61 -1.63 -12.85
CA LYS A 45 -9.81 -2.29 -12.31
C LYS A 45 -9.45 -3.43 -11.34
N LEU A 46 -8.56 -3.15 -10.40
CA LEU A 46 -8.02 -4.12 -9.43
C LEU A 46 -9.05 -4.52 -8.38
N ILE A 47 -9.76 -3.54 -7.83
CA ILE A 47 -10.80 -3.71 -6.81
C ILE A 47 -12.15 -3.56 -7.48
N LYS A 48 -12.96 -4.60 -7.36
CA LYS A 48 -14.32 -4.71 -7.89
C LYS A 48 -15.25 -5.13 -6.75
N ASN A 49 -16.56 -5.06 -6.99
CA ASN A 49 -17.52 -5.61 -6.04
C ASN A 49 -17.20 -7.10 -5.77
N GLY A 50 -17.13 -7.49 -4.50
CA GLY A 50 -16.79 -8.85 -4.07
C GLY A 50 -15.29 -9.12 -3.86
N THR A 51 -14.39 -8.17 -4.14
CA THR A 51 -12.95 -8.38 -3.91
C THR A 51 -12.65 -8.61 -2.43
N VAL A 52 -11.91 -9.68 -2.14
CA VAL A 52 -11.31 -10.01 -0.84
C VAL A 52 -9.85 -9.57 -0.88
N LEU A 53 -9.45 -8.59 -0.07
CA LEU A 53 -8.11 -8.01 -0.16
C LEU A 53 -7.47 -7.69 1.20
N ALA A 54 -6.13 -7.68 1.21
CA ALA A 54 -5.34 -7.17 2.33
C ALA A 54 -4.67 -5.82 1.99
N ASP A 55 -4.72 -4.87 2.92
CA ASP A 55 -4.01 -3.58 2.89
C ASP A 55 -2.88 -3.60 3.92
N LEU A 56 -1.64 -3.72 3.46
CA LEU A 56 -0.43 -3.81 4.28
C LEU A 56 0.18 -2.42 4.51
N GLY A 57 0.48 -2.10 5.76
CA GLY A 57 0.91 -0.75 6.14
C GLY A 57 -0.23 0.26 5.97
N SER A 58 -1.42 -0.13 6.41
CA SER A 58 -2.66 0.56 6.10
C SER A 58 -2.80 1.92 6.78
N ALA A 59 -2.11 2.20 7.90
CA ALA A 59 -2.27 3.43 8.67
C ALA A 59 -1.87 4.67 7.83
N PRO A 60 -2.68 5.75 7.81
CA PRO A 60 -3.83 6.03 8.66
C PRO A 60 -5.17 5.48 8.16
N GLY A 61 -5.20 4.68 7.09
CA GLY A 61 -6.38 3.98 6.57
C GLY A 61 -6.94 4.55 5.27
N SER A 62 -6.20 5.43 4.58
CA SER A 62 -6.71 6.09 3.37
C SER A 62 -6.93 5.12 2.19
N TRP A 63 -6.12 4.07 2.08
CA TRP A 63 -6.28 3.01 1.09
C TRP A 63 -7.43 2.07 1.50
N SER A 64 -7.48 1.62 2.74
CA SER A 64 -8.66 0.95 3.34
C SER A 64 -9.99 1.67 3.09
N GLN A 65 -10.06 3.01 3.23
CA GLN A 65 -11.27 3.79 2.94
C GLN A 65 -11.71 3.68 1.48
N VAL A 66 -10.76 3.64 0.55
CA VAL A 66 -11.04 3.48 -0.88
C VAL A 66 -11.42 2.03 -1.18
N ALA A 67 -10.66 1.09 -0.64
CA ALA A 67 -10.82 -0.34 -0.85
C ALA A 67 -12.21 -0.83 -0.43
N VAL A 68 -12.67 -0.48 0.78
CA VAL A 68 -13.97 -0.95 1.28
C VAL A 68 -15.15 -0.43 0.45
N LYS A 69 -15.06 0.83 -0.04
CA LYS A 69 -16.08 1.42 -0.91
C LYS A 69 -16.17 0.68 -2.26
N LEU A 70 -15.02 0.33 -2.84
CA LEU A 70 -14.94 -0.35 -4.14
C LEU A 70 -15.28 -1.85 -4.05
N ALA A 71 -14.85 -2.51 -2.98
CA ALA A 71 -15.12 -3.92 -2.71
C ALA A 71 -16.61 -4.17 -2.42
N GLY A 72 -17.31 -3.19 -1.85
CA GLY A 72 -18.75 -3.23 -1.59
C GLY A 72 -19.14 -4.31 -0.58
N ALA A 73 -20.45 -4.54 -0.43
CA ALA A 73 -20.99 -5.40 0.64
C ALA A 73 -20.56 -6.89 0.55
N GLN A 74 -20.25 -7.36 -0.66
CA GLN A 74 -19.78 -8.73 -0.90
C GLN A 74 -18.27 -8.87 -0.73
N GLY A 75 -17.53 -7.78 -0.74
CA GLY A 75 -16.09 -7.79 -0.54
C GLY A 75 -15.68 -7.84 0.92
N ARG A 76 -14.39 -8.05 1.15
CA ARG A 76 -13.76 -8.03 2.48
C ARG A 76 -12.43 -7.31 2.39
N VAL A 77 -12.16 -6.44 3.37
CA VAL A 77 -10.91 -5.70 3.47
C VAL A 77 -10.29 -5.99 4.82
N PHE A 78 -9.11 -6.59 4.80
CA PHE A 78 -8.28 -6.83 5.97
C PHE A 78 -7.13 -5.82 5.95
N ALA A 79 -7.07 -4.97 6.96
CA ALA A 79 -6.06 -3.92 7.06
C ALA A 79 -5.07 -4.30 8.17
N LEU A 80 -3.77 -4.26 7.87
CA LEU A 80 -2.72 -4.63 8.81
C LEU A 80 -1.73 -3.47 8.95
N ASP A 81 -1.44 -3.08 10.18
CA ASP A 81 -0.42 -2.07 10.48
C ASP A 81 0.07 -2.19 11.92
N ILE A 82 1.35 -1.87 12.15
CA ILE A 82 1.92 -1.77 13.50
C ILE A 82 1.39 -0.54 14.27
N LEU A 83 1.00 0.50 13.54
CA LEU A 83 0.43 1.73 14.09
C LEU A 83 -1.08 1.60 14.22
N PRO A 84 -1.68 2.15 15.29
CA PRO A 84 -3.12 2.19 15.41
C PRO A 84 -3.72 3.11 14.34
N MET A 85 -4.96 2.81 13.93
CA MET A 85 -5.77 3.74 13.15
C MET A 85 -7.22 3.74 13.61
N GLU A 86 -7.92 4.85 13.39
CA GLU A 86 -9.35 4.94 13.67
C GLU A 86 -10.11 3.85 12.89
N PRO A 87 -11.14 3.21 13.46
CA PRO A 87 -11.91 2.18 12.76
C PRO A 87 -12.54 2.70 11.46
N ILE A 88 -12.66 1.83 10.47
CA ILE A 88 -13.39 2.09 9.21
C ILE A 88 -14.49 1.05 9.10
N ALA A 89 -15.74 1.48 8.97
CA ALA A 89 -16.87 0.56 8.83
C ALA A 89 -16.66 -0.37 7.61
N GLY A 90 -16.77 -1.68 7.83
CA GLY A 90 -16.57 -2.72 6.82
C GLY A 90 -15.11 -3.14 6.59
N VAL A 91 -14.16 -2.61 7.36
CA VAL A 91 -12.74 -3.03 7.36
C VAL A 91 -12.44 -3.78 8.65
N SER A 92 -11.87 -4.97 8.54
CA SER A 92 -11.29 -5.69 9.67
C SER A 92 -9.85 -5.20 9.84
N PHE A 93 -9.57 -4.49 10.93
CA PHE A 93 -8.23 -3.97 11.21
C PHE A 93 -7.53 -4.84 12.26
N ILE A 94 -6.33 -5.29 11.91
CA ILE A 94 -5.43 -6.02 12.80
C ILE A 94 -4.24 -5.10 13.09
N GLN A 95 -4.09 -4.71 14.36
CA GLN A 95 -2.95 -3.92 14.78
C GLN A 95 -1.81 -4.86 15.18
N GLY A 96 -0.73 -4.84 14.40
CA GLY A 96 0.43 -5.67 14.66
C GLY A 96 1.38 -5.73 13.47
N ASP A 97 2.53 -6.35 13.70
CA ASP A 97 3.48 -6.62 12.65
C ASP A 97 3.08 -7.92 11.95
N PHE A 98 2.76 -7.85 10.66
CA PHE A 98 2.29 -9.01 9.88
C PHE A 98 3.36 -10.10 9.68
N ARG A 99 4.56 -9.92 10.22
CA ARG A 99 5.59 -10.97 10.32
C ARG A 99 5.42 -11.87 11.53
N GLU A 100 4.68 -11.41 12.54
CA GLU A 100 4.47 -12.15 13.79
C GLU A 100 3.34 -13.16 13.61
N ASN A 101 3.55 -14.36 14.15
CA ASN A 101 2.61 -15.47 13.98
C ASN A 101 1.22 -15.13 14.52
N GLU A 102 1.14 -14.40 15.63
CA GLU A 102 -0.13 -14.04 16.24
C GLU A 102 -0.98 -13.17 15.32
N VAL A 103 -0.34 -12.26 14.56
CA VAL A 103 -1.01 -11.37 13.60
C VAL A 103 -1.46 -12.14 12.36
N LEU A 104 -0.64 -13.08 11.89
CA LEU A 104 -0.99 -13.96 10.78
C LEU A 104 -2.12 -14.93 11.17
N GLU A 105 -2.10 -15.50 12.37
CA GLU A 105 -3.18 -16.35 12.89
C GLU A 105 -4.49 -15.58 13.00
N GLU A 106 -4.48 -14.33 13.49
CA GLU A 106 -5.67 -13.49 13.51
C GLU A 106 -6.21 -13.24 12.10
N LEU A 107 -5.34 -12.98 11.13
CA LEU A 107 -5.73 -12.82 9.72
C LEU A 107 -6.36 -14.10 9.18
N GLU A 108 -5.73 -15.26 9.38
CA GLU A 108 -6.23 -16.55 8.89
C GLU A 108 -7.60 -16.90 9.50
N ASN A 109 -7.78 -16.62 10.79
CA ASN A 109 -9.07 -16.79 11.47
C ASN A 109 -10.16 -15.91 10.83
N LEU A 110 -9.84 -14.65 10.51
CA LEU A 110 -10.76 -13.73 9.83
C LEU A 110 -10.99 -14.10 8.36
N LEU A 111 -10.02 -14.71 7.70
CA LEU A 111 -10.14 -15.21 6.34
C LEU A 111 -11.09 -16.40 6.25
N GLU A 112 -11.26 -17.19 7.31
CA GLU A 112 -12.18 -18.33 7.35
C GLU A 112 -11.95 -19.30 6.17
N GLY A 113 -10.68 -19.53 5.81
CA GLY A 113 -10.27 -20.38 4.69
C GLY A 113 -10.41 -19.75 3.29
N ARG A 114 -10.79 -18.47 3.19
CA ARG A 114 -10.76 -17.72 1.92
C ARG A 114 -9.33 -17.32 1.58
N ALA A 115 -8.96 -17.43 0.31
CA ALA A 115 -7.73 -16.84 -0.19
C ALA A 115 -7.95 -15.41 -0.67
N LEU A 116 -6.91 -14.57 -0.63
CA LEU A 116 -6.97 -13.18 -1.07
C LEU A 116 -7.00 -13.07 -2.60
N ASP A 117 -7.81 -12.15 -3.12
CA ASP A 117 -7.81 -11.74 -4.54
C ASP A 117 -6.71 -10.71 -4.84
N LEU A 118 -6.41 -9.87 -3.85
CA LEU A 118 -5.55 -8.71 -4.00
C LEU A 118 -4.79 -8.41 -2.71
N VAL A 119 -3.50 -8.10 -2.84
CA VAL A 119 -2.71 -7.46 -1.78
C VAL A 119 -2.33 -6.06 -2.25
N ILE A 120 -2.61 -5.04 -1.44
CA ILE A 120 -2.16 -3.67 -1.67
C ILE A 120 -1.20 -3.26 -0.55
N CYS A 121 -0.14 -2.52 -0.90
CA CYS A 121 0.89 -2.11 0.05
C CYS A 121 1.41 -0.70 -0.27
N ASP A 122 1.17 0.26 0.63
CA ASP A 122 1.71 1.62 0.56
C ASP A 122 2.69 1.91 1.71
N MET A 123 3.38 0.88 2.22
CA MET A 123 4.40 1.02 3.26
C MET A 123 5.57 1.91 2.83
N ALA A 124 6.11 2.66 3.80
CA ALA A 124 7.38 3.37 3.66
C ALA A 124 8.14 3.31 5.00
N PRO A 125 9.47 3.21 4.98
CA PRO A 125 10.24 3.20 6.21
C PRO A 125 10.26 4.58 6.87
N ASN A 126 10.61 4.62 8.15
CA ASN A 126 10.99 5.86 8.80
C ASN A 126 12.25 6.43 8.13
N MET A 127 12.11 7.61 7.53
CA MET A 127 13.17 8.27 6.77
C MET A 127 14.29 8.72 7.69
N SER A 128 15.49 8.19 7.48
CA SER A 128 16.72 8.61 8.16
C SER A 128 17.34 9.86 7.56
N GLY A 129 16.97 10.20 6.30
CA GLY A 129 17.59 11.27 5.53
C GLY A 129 18.83 10.82 4.75
N ASN A 130 19.27 9.57 4.92
CA ASN A 130 20.27 8.95 4.06
C ASN A 130 19.56 8.15 2.96
N ALA A 131 19.71 8.60 1.72
CA ALA A 131 19.00 8.01 0.58
C ALA A 131 19.30 6.51 0.38
N VAL A 132 20.53 6.07 0.62
CA VAL A 132 20.93 4.66 0.46
C VAL A 132 20.29 3.81 1.54
N THR A 133 20.37 4.24 2.80
CA THR A 133 19.75 3.55 3.93
C THR A 133 18.23 3.49 3.80
N ASP A 134 17.60 4.60 3.42
CA ASP A 134 16.15 4.70 3.26
C ASP A 134 15.67 3.82 2.10
N GLN A 135 16.43 3.75 1.01
CA GLN A 135 16.16 2.85 -0.11
C GLN A 135 16.27 1.38 0.30
N ALA A 136 17.34 0.98 0.97
CA ALA A 136 17.51 -0.41 1.44
C ALA A 136 16.37 -0.83 2.37
N ARG A 137 16.01 0.03 3.34
CA ARG A 137 14.87 -0.22 4.25
C ARG A 137 13.54 -0.32 3.51
N SER A 138 13.34 0.47 2.46
CA SER A 138 12.13 0.40 1.66
C SER A 138 12.02 -0.94 0.95
N TYR A 139 13.12 -1.50 0.42
CA TYR A 139 13.07 -2.79 -0.27
C TYR A 139 12.87 -3.97 0.67
N VAL A 140 13.38 -3.91 1.91
CA VAL A 140 13.04 -4.90 2.95
C VAL A 140 11.52 -4.96 3.16
N LEU A 141 10.83 -3.80 3.26
CA LEU A 141 9.37 -3.78 3.38
C LEU A 141 8.66 -4.32 2.13
N CYS A 142 9.22 -4.10 0.94
CA CYS A 142 8.67 -4.60 -0.31
C CYS A 142 8.82 -6.12 -0.44
N GLU A 143 9.95 -6.67 0.01
CA GLU A 143 10.23 -8.11 0.06
C GLU A 143 9.25 -8.81 1.01
N LEU A 144 9.09 -8.29 2.23
CA LEU A 144 8.10 -8.79 3.19
C LEU A 144 6.68 -8.80 2.61
N ALA A 145 6.29 -7.74 1.91
CA ALA A 145 4.99 -7.67 1.26
C ALA A 145 4.85 -8.68 0.10
N LEU A 146 5.95 -8.99 -0.61
CA LEU A 146 5.94 -9.96 -1.70
C LEU A 146 5.82 -11.38 -1.17
N ASP A 147 6.52 -11.70 -0.09
CA ASP A 147 6.44 -13.01 0.58
C ASP A 147 5.03 -13.23 1.11
N PHE A 148 4.45 -12.26 1.82
CA PHE A 148 3.05 -12.30 2.24
C PHE A 148 2.09 -12.52 1.06
N ALA A 149 2.27 -11.78 -0.04
CA ALA A 149 1.44 -11.95 -1.24
C ALA A 149 1.61 -13.34 -1.87
N ALA A 150 2.83 -13.88 -1.88
CA ALA A 150 3.11 -15.21 -2.40
C ALA A 150 2.45 -16.31 -1.56
N GLU A 151 2.25 -16.11 -0.25
CA GLU A 151 1.61 -17.08 0.63
C GLU A 151 0.08 -16.96 0.61
N HIS A 152 -0.47 -15.75 0.74
CA HIS A 152 -1.91 -15.57 1.01
C HIS A 152 -2.77 -15.26 -0.23
N LEU A 153 -2.19 -14.88 -1.37
CA LEU A 153 -2.97 -14.72 -2.60
C LEU A 153 -3.39 -16.06 -3.18
N LYS A 154 -4.60 -16.13 -3.72
CA LYS A 154 -4.99 -17.23 -4.61
C LYS A 154 -4.19 -17.19 -5.92
N THR A 155 -4.09 -18.33 -6.61
CA THR A 155 -3.65 -18.37 -8.02
C THR A 155 -4.53 -17.45 -8.87
N GLY A 156 -3.92 -16.61 -9.70
CA GLY A 156 -4.61 -15.55 -10.44
C GLY A 156 -4.84 -14.25 -9.65
N GLY A 157 -4.48 -14.21 -8.36
CA GLY A 157 -4.51 -13.01 -7.53
C GLY A 157 -3.51 -11.94 -8.00
N ASN A 158 -3.68 -10.71 -7.51
CA ASN A 158 -2.86 -9.56 -7.92
C ASN A 158 -2.19 -8.91 -6.70
N MET A 159 -1.11 -8.15 -6.95
CA MET A 159 -0.46 -7.33 -5.92
C MET A 159 -0.16 -5.95 -6.46
N LEU A 160 -0.42 -4.91 -5.66
CA LEU A 160 -0.01 -3.54 -5.93
C LEU A 160 0.86 -3.03 -4.80
N VAL A 161 2.10 -2.66 -5.09
CA VAL A 161 3.06 -2.24 -4.06
C VAL A 161 3.79 -0.97 -4.44
N LYS A 162 3.90 -0.04 -3.50
CA LYS A 162 4.75 1.15 -3.64
C LYS A 162 6.22 0.73 -3.63
N VAL A 163 6.98 1.25 -4.57
CA VAL A 163 8.44 1.16 -4.59
C VAL A 163 9.06 2.51 -4.93
N PHE A 164 10.34 2.69 -4.63
CA PHE A 164 11.11 3.86 -5.05
C PHE A 164 12.13 3.45 -6.11
N GLN A 165 12.10 4.12 -7.27
CA GLN A 165 13.09 3.90 -8.31
C GLN A 165 14.51 4.23 -7.80
N GLY A 166 15.46 3.37 -8.17
CA GLY A 166 16.88 3.47 -7.81
C GLY A 166 17.46 2.07 -7.54
N ALA A 167 18.42 1.97 -6.61
CA ALA A 167 19.02 0.70 -6.24
C ALA A 167 17.97 -0.28 -5.69
N GLY A 168 18.00 -1.54 -6.12
CA GLY A 168 17.05 -2.58 -5.73
C GLY A 168 15.81 -2.69 -6.61
N PHE A 169 15.53 -1.69 -7.46
CA PHE A 169 14.30 -1.68 -8.26
C PHE A 169 14.24 -2.83 -9.29
N GLN A 170 15.35 -3.09 -9.99
CA GLN A 170 15.37 -4.14 -11.02
C GLN A 170 15.37 -5.52 -10.39
N GLU A 171 16.09 -5.68 -9.29
CA GLU A 171 16.15 -6.89 -8.48
C GLU A 171 14.76 -7.26 -7.95
N TYR A 172 14.07 -6.32 -7.34
CA TYR A 172 12.72 -6.53 -6.83
C TYR A 172 11.70 -6.77 -7.96
N MET A 173 11.79 -6.03 -9.07
CA MET A 173 10.93 -6.27 -10.23
C MET A 173 11.14 -7.69 -10.80
N GLN A 174 12.37 -8.19 -10.79
CA GLN A 174 12.68 -9.56 -11.21
C GLN A 174 12.13 -10.60 -10.23
N ALA A 175 12.22 -10.36 -8.92
CA ALA A 175 11.59 -11.20 -7.90
C ALA A 175 10.06 -11.29 -8.11
N MET A 176 9.39 -10.15 -8.31
CA MET A 176 7.96 -10.13 -8.63
C MET A 176 7.62 -10.92 -9.90
N ARG A 177 8.48 -10.92 -10.93
CA ARG A 177 8.25 -11.72 -12.16
C ARG A 177 8.35 -13.23 -11.92
N GLY A 178 9.02 -13.65 -10.85
CA GLY A 178 9.01 -15.04 -10.39
C GLY A 178 7.65 -15.46 -9.83
N VAL A 179 6.93 -14.56 -9.17
CA VAL A 179 5.64 -14.82 -8.50
C VAL A 179 4.44 -14.57 -9.42
N PHE A 180 4.51 -13.53 -10.27
CA PHE A 180 3.39 -13.09 -11.10
C PHE A 180 3.63 -13.36 -12.60
N ALA A 181 2.55 -13.58 -13.35
CA ALA A 181 2.63 -13.74 -14.80
C ALA A 181 3.04 -12.45 -15.52
N GLN A 182 2.63 -11.29 -14.98
CA GLN A 182 2.98 -9.98 -15.53
C GLN A 182 3.32 -9.00 -14.41
N VAL A 183 4.31 -8.14 -14.64
CA VAL A 183 4.68 -7.06 -13.72
C VAL A 183 4.71 -5.75 -14.51
N GLN A 184 3.96 -4.75 -14.04
CA GLN A 184 3.80 -3.48 -14.74
C GLN A 184 4.03 -2.29 -13.81
N VAL A 185 4.63 -1.22 -14.32
CA VAL A 185 4.88 0.01 -13.55
C VAL A 185 3.68 0.96 -13.67
N ARG A 186 3.31 1.62 -12.57
CA ARG A 186 2.28 2.67 -12.49
C ARG A 186 2.83 3.90 -11.78
N LYS A 187 2.62 5.07 -12.37
CA LYS A 187 2.91 6.38 -11.77
C LYS A 187 1.61 7.19 -11.78
N PRO A 188 0.84 7.18 -10.68
CA PRO A 188 -0.37 8.00 -10.59
C PRO A 188 0.00 9.49 -10.59
N LYS A 189 -0.89 10.34 -11.11
CA LYS A 189 -0.77 11.81 -11.08
C LYS A 189 -0.78 12.33 -9.63
N ALA A 190 -1.48 11.62 -8.74
CA ALA A 190 -1.45 11.86 -7.31
C ALA A 190 -0.08 11.56 -6.65
N SER A 191 0.90 10.99 -7.36
CA SER A 191 2.28 10.93 -6.90
C SER A 191 3.04 12.18 -7.36
N ARG A 192 3.79 12.81 -6.44
CA ARG A 192 4.55 14.03 -6.75
C ARG A 192 5.56 13.74 -7.87
N SER A 193 5.65 14.65 -8.84
CA SER A 193 6.50 14.50 -10.03
C SER A 193 7.98 14.30 -9.69
N ARG A 194 8.49 14.99 -8.66
CA ARG A 194 9.88 14.84 -8.19
C ARG A 194 10.14 13.59 -7.36
N SER A 195 9.10 12.87 -6.94
CA SER A 195 9.26 11.66 -6.15
C SER A 195 9.65 10.51 -7.07
N SER A 196 10.65 9.72 -6.67
CA SER A 196 11.00 8.45 -7.33
C SER A 196 9.98 7.33 -7.05
N GLU A 197 8.93 7.63 -6.28
CA GLU A 197 7.81 6.73 -5.99
C GLU A 197 7.11 6.27 -7.27
N VAL A 198 7.01 4.97 -7.46
CA VAL A 198 6.15 4.32 -8.46
C VAL A 198 5.44 3.14 -7.77
N TYR A 199 4.46 2.56 -8.45
CA TYR A 199 3.81 1.34 -7.99
C TYR A 199 4.10 0.21 -8.97
N LEU A 200 4.50 -0.95 -8.46
CA LEU A 200 4.57 -2.18 -9.23
C LEU A 200 3.26 -2.95 -9.07
N LEU A 201 2.66 -3.31 -10.20
CA LEU A 201 1.47 -4.13 -10.29
C LEU A 201 1.87 -5.52 -10.78
N GLY A 202 1.87 -6.49 -9.87
CA GLY A 202 1.95 -7.92 -10.18
C GLY A 202 0.56 -8.45 -10.53
N ARG A 203 0.42 -9.05 -11.72
CA ARG A 203 -0.84 -9.64 -12.18
C ARG A 203 -0.75 -11.13 -12.35
N ASN A 204 -1.83 -11.79 -11.93
CA ASN A 204 -2.03 -13.23 -12.03
C ASN A 204 -0.88 -14.00 -11.35
N LYS A 205 -0.94 -14.12 -10.02
CA LYS A 205 -0.06 -15.00 -9.25
C LYS A 205 -0.06 -16.39 -9.89
N ARG A 206 1.14 -16.93 -10.12
CA ARG A 206 1.35 -18.24 -10.74
C ARG A 206 0.89 -19.39 -9.86
#